data_AF-A0A7S2E9G6-F1
#
_entry.id   AF-A0A7S2E9G6-F1
#
_cell.length_a   1.000
_cell.length_b   1.000
_cell.length_c   1.000
_cell.angle_alpha   90.00
_cell.angle_beta   90.00
_cell.angle_gamma   90.00
#
_symmetry.space_group_name_H-M   'P 1'
#
loop_
_entity.id
_entity.type
_entity.pdbx_description
1 polymer ?
#
loop_
_entity_poly.entity_id
_entity_poly.type
_entity_poly.pdbx_seq_one_letter_code
_entity_poly.pdbx_strand_id
1 'polypeptide(L)'
;CAPTRQRLGTEAGLFASYRDGQCGRRMLDPLGEERDRSHVNPWSDVEKCIFLDRFLQHPKDFRRIASYLKNKSTRDCVAFYYNSKQMVPYKSALKEFHQRKKRRTDATWEATLQAALSVGA
;
A
#
# COMPACT_ATOMS: atom_id res chain seq x y z
N CYS A 1 13.39 23.95 -37.65
CA CYS A 1 14.19 24.48 -36.52
C CYS A 1 13.84 23.75 -35.24
N ALA A 2 14.57 22.68 -34.92
CA ALA A 2 14.55 22.05 -33.61
C ALA A 2 15.86 22.42 -32.90
N PRO A 3 15.84 23.06 -31.72
CA PRO A 3 17.07 23.27 -30.99
C PRO A 3 17.50 21.95 -30.33
N THR A 4 18.58 21.40 -30.86
CA THR A 4 19.39 20.33 -30.26
C THR A 4 19.79 20.76 -28.85
N ARG A 5 19.17 20.19 -27.82
CA ARG A 5 19.53 20.42 -26.42
C ARG A 5 20.90 19.79 -26.18
N GLN A 6 21.93 20.62 -26.22
CA GLN A 6 23.30 20.25 -25.89
C GLN A 6 23.33 19.63 -24.49
N ARG A 7 23.83 18.39 -24.39
CA ARG A 7 24.22 17.78 -23.10
C ARG A 7 25.40 18.57 -22.56
N LEU A 8 25.14 19.51 -21.66
CA LEU A 8 26.18 20.11 -20.83
C LEU A 8 26.53 19.10 -19.74
N GLY A 9 27.76 18.58 -19.80
CA GLY A 9 28.32 17.73 -18.78
C GLY A 9 28.61 18.54 -17.53
N THR A 10 27.74 18.48 -16.53
CA THR A 10 28.01 18.70 -15.10
C THR A 10 26.72 18.45 -14.31
N GLU A 11 26.25 17.21 -14.24
CA GLU A 11 25.16 16.85 -13.31
C GLU A 11 25.50 15.61 -12.46
N ALA A 12 26.76 15.18 -12.47
CA ALA A 12 27.27 14.08 -11.63
C ALA A 12 27.33 14.43 -10.13
N GLY A 13 26.75 15.56 -9.70
CA GLY A 13 26.84 16.06 -8.32
C GLY A 13 25.51 16.29 -7.60
N LEU A 14 24.35 16.10 -8.25
CA LEU A 14 23.05 16.44 -7.64
C LEU A 14 22.16 15.24 -7.30
N PHE A 15 22.65 14.01 -7.49
CA PHE A 15 21.96 12.80 -7.01
C PHE A 15 22.48 12.29 -5.65
N ALA A 16 23.51 12.94 -5.10
CA ALA A 16 24.15 12.54 -3.86
C ALA A 16 23.81 13.52 -2.72
N SER A 17 22.65 13.34 -2.10
CA SER A 17 22.50 13.41 -0.63
C SER A 17 21.02 13.37 -0.23
N TYR A 18 20.41 12.18 -0.30
CA TYR A 18 19.35 11.86 0.65
C TYR A 18 20.02 11.66 2.02
N ARG A 19 20.11 12.75 2.77
CA ARG A 19 20.67 12.77 4.12
C ARG A 19 19.61 12.20 5.08
N ASP A 20 19.58 10.89 5.26
CA ASP A 20 18.90 10.31 6.43
C ASP A 20 19.80 10.58 7.64
N GLY A 21 19.36 11.52 8.47
CA GLY A 21 20.16 12.13 9.53
C GLY A 21 20.35 11.25 10.76
N GLN A 22 20.85 10.02 10.62
CA GLN A 22 21.41 9.25 11.73
C GLN A 22 22.41 8.16 11.28
N CYS A 23 23.64 8.32 11.75
CA CYS A 23 24.81 7.42 11.63
C CYS A 23 25.52 7.39 10.26
N GLY A 24 26.74 7.97 10.23
CA GLY A 24 27.68 7.98 9.10
C GLY A 24 28.30 6.61 8.77
N ARG A 25 27.46 5.59 8.58
CA ARG A 25 27.89 4.30 8.01
C ARG A 25 27.79 4.42 6.48
N ARG A 26 28.93 4.37 5.78
CA ARG A 26 28.96 4.27 4.32
C ARG A 26 28.33 2.92 3.95
N MET A 27 27.11 2.93 3.39
CA MET A 27 26.48 1.72 2.85
C MET A 27 27.38 1.20 1.73
N LEU A 28 28.06 0.07 1.97
CA LEU A 28 28.91 -0.58 0.99
C LEU A 28 28.07 -1.16 -0.16
N ASP A 29 26.88 -1.69 0.17
CA ASP A 29 25.95 -2.30 -0.79
C ASP A 29 24.49 -2.05 -0.39
N PRO A 30 23.83 -1.02 -0.95
CA PRO A 30 22.43 -0.70 -0.63
C PRO A 30 21.44 -1.85 -0.89
N LEU A 31 21.72 -2.68 -1.89
CA LEU A 31 20.92 -3.85 -2.25
C LEU A 31 21.08 -5.00 -1.25
N GLY A 32 22.29 -5.20 -0.72
CA GLY A 32 22.58 -6.25 0.26
C GLY A 32 21.87 -5.99 1.58
N GLU A 33 21.92 -4.73 2.06
CA GLU A 33 21.25 -4.37 3.31
C GLU A 33 19.73 -4.46 3.25
N GLU A 34 19.10 -4.17 2.10
CA GLU A 34 17.65 -4.34 1.95
C GLU A 34 17.24 -5.83 1.95
N ARG A 35 18.08 -6.68 1.35
CA ARG A 35 17.89 -8.13 1.40
C ARG A 35 18.05 -8.67 2.83
N ASP A 36 19.04 -8.22 3.58
CA ASP A 36 19.26 -8.68 4.96
C ASP A 36 18.15 -8.20 5.90
N ARG A 37 17.67 -6.95 5.73
CA ARG A 37 16.51 -6.44 6.48
C ARG A 37 15.24 -7.24 6.25
N SER A 38 15.06 -7.74 5.02
CA SER A 38 13.92 -8.60 4.66
C SER A 38 13.97 -9.96 5.38
N HIS A 39 15.16 -10.46 5.71
CA HIS A 39 15.35 -11.71 6.44
C HIS A 39 15.27 -11.54 7.96
N VAL A 40 15.56 -10.36 8.49
CA VAL A 40 15.57 -10.09 9.94
C VAL A 40 14.15 -10.01 10.53
N ASN A 41 13.13 -9.65 9.75
CA ASN A 41 11.77 -9.49 10.27
C ASN A 41 10.71 -10.07 9.30
N PRO A 42 10.52 -11.41 9.28
CA PRO A 42 9.53 -12.04 8.43
C PRO A 42 8.11 -11.57 8.77
N TRP A 43 7.25 -11.50 7.76
CA TRP A 43 5.83 -11.17 7.92
C TRP A 43 5.07 -12.39 8.44
N SER A 44 4.49 -12.26 9.64
CA SER A 44 3.55 -13.25 10.16
C SER A 44 2.23 -13.20 9.40
N ASP A 45 1.53 -14.33 9.27
CA ASP A 45 0.23 -14.38 8.61
C ASP A 45 -0.81 -13.48 9.28
N VAL A 46 -0.73 -13.32 10.61
CA VAL A 46 -1.57 -12.37 11.36
C VAL A 46 -1.30 -10.92 10.91
N GLU A 47 -0.02 -10.55 10.77
CA GLU A 47 0.36 -9.20 10.31
C GLU A 47 -0.11 -8.95 8.87
N LYS A 48 -0.01 -9.96 8.00
CA LYS A 48 -0.50 -9.88 6.60
C LYS A 48 -2.02 -9.68 6.57
N CYS A 49 -2.76 -10.41 7.40
CA CYS A 49 -4.22 -10.26 7.51
C CYS A 49 -4.59 -8.85 7.99
N ILE A 50 -3.93 -8.34 9.04
CA ILE A 50 -4.14 -6.97 9.54
C ILE A 50 -3.83 -5.95 8.45
N PHE A 51 -2.71 -6.12 7.72
CA PHE A 51 -2.35 -5.22 6.63
C PHE A 51 -3.44 -5.17 5.55
N LEU A 52 -3.94 -6.34 5.12
CA LEU A 52 -4.98 -6.44 4.10
C LEU A 52 -6.29 -5.80 4.57
N ASP A 53 -6.74 -6.10 5.78
CA ASP A 53 -7.97 -5.52 6.36
C ASP A 53 -7.89 -3.99 6.43
N ARG A 54 -6.77 -3.44 6.93
CA ARG A 54 -6.57 -2.00 7.05
C ARG A 54 -6.37 -1.33 5.69
N PHE A 55 -5.77 -2.01 4.72
CA PHE A 55 -5.62 -1.50 3.36
C PHE A 55 -6.98 -1.36 2.65
N LEU A 56 -7.91 -2.29 2.89
CA LEU A 56 -9.27 -2.18 2.33
C LEU A 56 -10.05 -0.99 2.91
N GLN A 57 -9.80 -0.64 4.18
CA GLN A 57 -10.41 0.51 4.84
C GLN A 57 -9.78 1.85 4.43
N HIS A 58 -8.45 1.88 4.32
CA HIS A 58 -7.67 3.09 4.02
C HIS A 58 -6.65 2.80 2.91
N PRO A 59 -7.06 2.88 1.63
CA PRO A 59 -6.18 2.56 0.51
C PRO A 59 -5.03 3.56 0.44
N LYS A 60 -3.79 3.06 0.40
CA LYS A 60 -2.52 3.83 0.25
C LYS A 60 -2.11 4.69 1.45
N ASP A 61 -2.86 4.68 2.56
CA ASP A 61 -2.45 5.35 3.80
C ASP A 61 -1.53 4.48 4.65
N PHE A 62 -0.30 4.24 4.16
CA PHE A 62 0.66 3.35 4.83
C PHE A 62 1.06 3.82 6.23
N ARG A 63 1.00 5.13 6.50
CA ARG A 63 1.28 5.69 7.83
C ARG A 63 0.22 5.27 8.85
N ARG A 64 -1.04 5.21 8.42
CA ARG A 64 -2.16 4.75 9.25
C ARG A 64 -2.09 3.24 9.44
N ILE A 65 -1.80 2.48 8.38
CA ILE A 65 -1.67 1.02 8.46
C ILE A 65 -0.55 0.62 9.43
N ALA A 66 0.60 1.30 9.35
CA ALA A 66 1.74 1.07 10.24
C ALA A 66 1.40 1.26 11.73
N SER A 67 0.48 2.19 12.08
CA SER A 67 0.07 2.36 13.49
C SER A 67 -0.62 1.14 14.10
N TYR A 68 -1.17 0.23 13.27
CA TYR A 68 -1.78 -1.01 13.74
C TYR A 68 -0.76 -2.16 13.88
N LEU A 69 0.45 -1.99 13.34
CA LEU A 69 1.51 -3.00 13.34
C LEU A 69 2.66 -2.51 14.25
N LYS A 70 2.75 -3.07 15.47
CA LYS A 70 3.76 -2.65 16.45
C LYS A 70 5.20 -2.94 16.01
N ASN A 71 5.39 -4.00 15.22
CA ASN A 71 6.72 -4.51 14.85
C ASN A 71 7.12 -4.13 13.41
N LYS A 72 6.32 -3.32 12.70
CA LYS A 72 6.56 -2.97 11.29
C LYS A 72 6.48 -1.45 11.10
N SER A 73 7.47 -0.88 10.43
CA SER A 73 7.49 0.56 10.14
C SER A 73 6.65 0.90 8.91
N THR A 74 6.43 2.20 8.67
CA THR A 74 5.79 2.67 7.42
C THR A 74 6.58 2.25 6.19
N ARG A 75 7.92 2.22 6.26
CA ARG A 75 8.77 1.77 5.16
C ARG A 75 8.53 0.31 4.82
N ASP A 76 8.42 -0.54 5.85
CA ASP A 76 8.18 -1.98 5.68
C ASP A 76 6.79 -2.26 5.09
N CYS A 77 5.78 -1.47 5.47
CA CYS A 77 4.44 -1.55 4.89
C CYS A 77 4.43 -1.21 3.39
N VAL A 78 5.22 -0.20 2.98
CA VAL A 78 5.37 0.17 1.56
C VAL A 78 6.10 -0.94 0.81
N ALA A 79 7.22 -1.44 1.33
CA ALA A 79 7.97 -2.52 0.72
C ALA A 79 7.12 -3.78 0.54
N PHE A 80 6.37 -4.16 1.59
CA PHE A 80 5.43 -5.28 1.55
C PHE A 80 4.40 -5.12 0.43
N TYR A 81 3.77 -3.95 0.30
CA TYR A 81 2.80 -3.68 -0.76
C TYR A 81 3.38 -3.90 -2.17
N TYR A 82 4.59 -3.40 -2.44
CA TYR A 82 5.20 -3.56 -3.76
C TYR A 82 5.63 -5.00 -4.05
N ASN A 83 6.03 -5.75 -3.02
CA ASN A 83 6.34 -7.17 -3.15
C ASN A 83 5.07 -8.01 -3.40
N SER A 84 4.00 -7.77 -2.64
CA SER A 84 2.78 -8.58 -2.67
C SER A 84 1.77 -8.19 -3.76
N LYS A 85 1.81 -6.96 -4.30
CA LYS A 85 0.82 -6.47 -5.30
C LYS A 85 0.77 -7.23 -6.61
N GLN A 86 1.81 -8.01 -6.90
CA GLN A 86 1.84 -8.88 -8.06
C GLN A 86 1.08 -10.19 -7.79
N MET A 87 1.11 -10.68 -6.54
CA MET A 87 0.44 -11.93 -6.14
C MET A 87 -1.00 -11.70 -5.68
N VAL A 88 -1.28 -10.56 -5.04
CA VAL A 88 -2.61 -10.24 -4.49
C VAL A 88 -3.29 -9.18 -5.35
N PRO A 89 -4.47 -9.45 -5.93
CA PRO A 89 -5.20 -8.48 -6.75
C PRO A 89 -5.90 -7.41 -5.90
N TYR A 90 -5.12 -6.50 -5.30
CA TYR A 90 -5.61 -5.43 -4.41
C TYR A 90 -6.72 -4.56 -5.03
N LYS A 91 -6.64 -4.28 -6.34
CA LYS A 91 -7.67 -3.48 -7.04
C LYS A 91 -9.02 -4.20 -7.06
N SER A 92 -9.03 -5.51 -7.29
CA SER A 92 -10.25 -6.32 -7.30
C SER A 92 -10.85 -6.40 -5.89
N ALA A 93 -10.01 -6.66 -4.89
CA ALA A 93 -10.41 -6.70 -3.49
C ALA A 93 -11.02 -5.36 -3.02
N LEU A 94 -10.43 -4.22 -3.40
CA LEU A 94 -10.98 -2.90 -3.11
C LEU A 94 -12.33 -2.64 -3.79
N LYS A 95 -12.49 -3.03 -5.05
CA LYS A 95 -13.78 -2.88 -5.76
C LYS A 95 -14.87 -3.67 -5.05
N GLU A 96 -14.57 -4.92 -4.71
CA GLU A 96 -15.51 -5.80 -4.01
C GLU A 96 -15.87 -5.27 -2.61
N PHE A 97 -14.89 -4.76 -1.85
CA PHE A 97 -15.12 -4.15 -0.55
C PHE A 97 -16.08 -2.95 -0.62
N HIS A 98 -15.85 -2.03 -1.57
CA HIS A 98 -16.75 -0.88 -1.78
C HIS A 98 -18.15 -1.31 -2.23
N GLN A 99 -18.25 -2.31 -3.11
CA GLN A 99 -19.56 -2.86 -3.54
C GLN A 99 -20.32 -3.47 -2.37
N ARG A 100 -19.65 -4.26 -1.52
CA ARG A 100 -20.24 -4.84 -0.30
C ARG A 100 -20.72 -3.75 0.65
N LYS A 101 -19.92 -2.70 0.86
CA LYS A 101 -20.31 -1.57 1.71
C LYS A 101 -21.52 -0.82 1.14
N LYS A 102 -21.56 -0.60 -0.18
CA LYS A 102 -22.73 0.01 -0.85
C LYS A 102 -23.98 -0.85 -0.67
N ARG A 103 -23.90 -2.16 -0.89
CA ARG A 103 -25.03 -3.09 -0.68
C ARG A 103 -25.56 -3.11 0.74
N ARG A 104 -24.70 -2.92 1.74
CA ARG A 104 -25.13 -2.78 3.15
C ARG A 104 -25.93 -1.51 3.38
N THR A 105 -25.58 -0.41 2.72
CA THR A 105 -26.29 0.87 2.81
C THR A 105 -27.56 0.88 1.95
N ASP A 106 -27.51 0.18 0.81
CA ASP A 106 -28.59 0.01 -0.18
C ASP A 106 -29.58 -1.09 0.20
N ALA A 107 -29.35 -1.80 1.31
CA ALA A 107 -30.39 -2.55 2.02
C ALA A 107 -31.38 -1.57 2.69
N THR A 108 -31.87 -0.61 1.92
CA THR A 108 -33.02 0.20 2.24
C THR A 108 -34.22 -0.73 2.30
N TRP A 109 -34.97 -0.62 3.39
CA TRP A 109 -36.26 -1.27 3.58
C TRP A 109 -37.21 -1.06 2.38
N GLU A 110 -36.98 -0.04 1.54
CA GLU A 110 -37.69 0.24 0.28
C GLU A 110 -37.79 -0.99 -0.63
N ALA A 111 -36.68 -1.71 -0.86
CA ALA A 111 -36.71 -2.90 -1.71
C ALA A 111 -37.52 -4.04 -1.06
N THR A 112 -37.46 -4.14 0.27
CA THR A 112 -38.24 -5.10 1.06
C THR A 112 -39.73 -4.74 1.09
N LEU A 113 -40.06 -3.44 1.17
CA LEU A 113 -41.44 -2.95 1.11
C LEU A 113 -42.02 -3.09 -0.29
N GLN A 114 -41.28 -2.77 -1.35
CA GLN A 114 -41.72 -2.98 -2.73
C GLN A 114 -41.99 -4.46 -3.01
N ALA A 115 -41.13 -5.37 -2.50
CA ALA A 115 -41.37 -6.81 -2.57
C ALA A 115 -42.62 -7.22 -1.77
N ALA A 116 -42.78 -6.75 -0.53
CA ALA A 116 -43.96 -7.03 0.29
C ALA A 116 -45.26 -6.52 -0.34
N LEU A 117 -45.24 -5.35 -0.98
CA LEU A 117 -46.38 -4.79 -1.73
C LEU A 117 -46.69 -5.58 -3.01
N SER A 118 -45.69 -6.19 -3.64
CA SER A 118 -45.88 -7.01 -4.85
C SER A 118 -46.42 -8.42 -4.57
N VAL A 119 -46.21 -8.92 -3.35
CA VAL A 119 -46.86 -10.14 -2.84
C VAL A 119 -48.22 -9.73 -2.28
N GLY A 120 -49.11 -9.23 -3.15
CA GLY A 120 -50.49 -8.89 -2.79
C GLY A 120 -51.30 -10.14 -2.41
N ALA A 121 -52.20 -9.96 -1.44
CA ALA A 121 -53.22 -10.91 -0.99
C ALA A 121 -54.36 -11.09 -2.01
#